data_AF-A0A2D7IE06-F1
#
_entry.id   AF-A0A2D7IE06-F1
#
_cell.length_a   1.000
_cell.length_b   1.000
_cell.length_c   1.000
_cell.angle_alpha   90.00
_cell.angle_beta   90.00
_cell.angle_gamma   90.00
#
_symmetry.space_group_name_H-M   'P 1'
#
loop_
_entity.id
_entity.type
_entity.pdbx_description
1 polymer ?
#
loop_
_entity_poly.entity_id
_entity_poly.type
_entity_poly.pdbx_seq_one_letter_code
_entity_poly.pdbx_strand_id
1 'polypeptide(L)'
;MKLSIILLTIYIFTIVQINALEKEVFMSTKFDKVNVRKGPGLKYDIIYQFLIVGVPLKIKKEFENWKMVEDYEGGIGWIAKSQLTNKRYGMTLKDECYVKLLPDNNVQNFLILKKKSDF
;
A
#
# COMPACT_ATOMS: atom_id res chain seq x y z
N MET A 1 -3.61 -3.66 47.37
CA MET A 1 -3.62 -4.67 46.28
C MET A 1 -4.55 -4.27 45.12
N LYS A 2 -5.82 -3.89 45.36
CA LYS A 2 -6.80 -3.52 44.31
C LYS A 2 -6.40 -2.29 43.47
N LEU A 3 -5.81 -1.25 44.08
CA LEU A 3 -5.43 -0.01 43.37
C LEU A 3 -4.26 -0.21 42.39
N SER A 4 -3.27 -1.02 42.76
CA SER A 4 -2.11 -1.33 41.90
C SER A 4 -2.52 -2.14 40.67
N ILE A 5 -3.47 -3.07 40.83
CA ILE A 5 -4.02 -3.87 39.72
C ILE A 5 -4.79 -2.97 38.73
N ILE A 6 -5.59 -2.02 39.22
CA ILE A 6 -6.34 -1.07 38.36
C ILE A 6 -5.39 -0.15 37.58
N LEU A 7 -4.32 0.32 38.21
CA LEU A 7 -3.32 1.15 37.54
C LEU A 7 -2.57 0.37 36.46
N LEU A 8 -2.25 -0.91 36.72
CA LEU A 8 -1.61 -1.79 35.76
C LEU A 8 -2.54 -2.12 34.58
N THR A 9 -3.83 -2.37 34.83
CA THR A 9 -4.78 -2.66 33.74
C THR A 9 -5.05 -1.43 32.88
N ILE A 10 -5.12 -0.23 33.47
CA ILE A 10 -5.19 1.03 32.71
C ILE A 10 -3.93 1.20 31.86
N TYR A 11 -2.75 0.91 32.40
CA TYR A 11 -1.48 1.00 31.67
C TYR A 11 -1.38 -0.02 30.51
N ILE A 12 -1.87 -1.24 30.71
CA ILE A 12 -1.93 -2.24 29.64
C ILE A 12 -2.94 -1.81 28.57
N PHE A 13 -4.10 -1.30 28.97
CA PHE A 13 -5.13 -0.82 28.06
C PHE A 13 -4.66 0.37 27.21
N THR A 14 -3.87 1.28 27.81
CA THR A 14 -3.28 2.38 27.06
C THR A 14 -2.28 1.88 26.03
N ILE A 15 -1.37 0.94 26.36
CA ILE A 15 -0.42 0.35 25.40
C ILE A 15 -1.14 -0.32 24.21
N VAL A 16 -2.27 -0.99 24.45
CA VAL A 16 -3.04 -1.68 23.41
C VAL A 16 -3.65 -0.69 22.41
N GLN A 17 -4.11 0.49 22.85
CA GLN A 17 -4.69 1.52 21.97
C GLN A 17 -3.66 2.13 20.99
N ILE A 18 -2.39 2.23 21.39
CA ILE A 18 -1.33 2.87 20.57
C ILE A 18 -1.04 2.05 19.31
N ASN A 19 -1.22 0.73 19.36
CA ASN A 19 -0.95 -0.17 18.23
C ASN A 19 -2.17 -0.37 17.31
N ALA A 20 -3.33 0.19 17.64
CA ALA A 20 -4.61 -0.28 17.11
C ALA A 20 -5.04 0.31 15.76
N LEU A 21 -4.29 1.22 15.12
CA LEU A 21 -4.66 1.70 13.80
C LEU A 21 -3.49 2.30 13.01
N GLU A 22 -2.53 1.47 12.59
CA GLU A 22 -1.68 1.85 11.46
C GLU A 22 -2.56 1.92 10.20
N LYS A 23 -3.02 3.14 9.88
CA LYS A 23 -3.78 3.38 8.66
C LYS A 23 -2.91 3.04 7.45
N GLU A 24 -3.31 2.02 6.70
CA GLU A 24 -2.61 1.67 5.48
C GLU A 24 -2.72 2.81 4.45
N VAL A 25 -1.57 3.34 4.05
CA VAL A 25 -1.49 4.39 3.02
C VAL A 25 -1.00 3.76 1.73
N PHE A 26 -1.71 4.06 0.66
CA PHE A 26 -1.34 3.63 -0.70
C PHE A 26 -1.06 4.86 -1.57
N MET A 27 -0.02 4.75 -2.39
CA MET A 27 0.26 5.64 -3.53
C MET A 27 0.40 4.78 -4.78
N SER A 28 0.31 5.39 -5.96
CA SER A 28 0.48 4.67 -7.24
C SER A 28 1.67 5.20 -8.04
N THR A 29 2.22 4.38 -8.93
CA THR A 29 3.26 4.82 -9.87
C THR A 29 2.72 5.93 -10.78
N LYS A 30 3.46 7.03 -10.89
CA LYS A 30 3.05 8.20 -11.69
C LYS A 30 3.47 8.09 -13.16
N PHE A 31 4.59 7.43 -13.41
CA PHE A 31 5.21 7.31 -14.73
C PHE A 31 5.24 5.86 -15.20
N ASP A 32 5.45 5.67 -16.49
CA ASP A 32 5.69 4.38 -17.12
C ASP A 32 6.95 3.74 -16.54
N LYS A 33 8.02 4.51 -16.32
CA LYS A 33 9.26 4.01 -15.70
C LYS A 33 9.46 4.58 -14.30
N VAL A 34 9.34 3.71 -13.29
CA VAL A 34 9.60 4.06 -11.89
C VAL A 34 10.69 3.17 -11.31
N ASN A 35 11.75 3.79 -10.78
CA ASN A 35 12.89 3.08 -10.24
C ASN A 35 12.67 2.76 -8.76
N VAL A 36 12.83 1.49 -8.40
CA VAL A 36 12.87 1.04 -7.02
C VAL A 36 14.32 0.88 -6.61
N ARG A 37 14.72 1.52 -5.52
CA ARG A 37 16.09 1.52 -5.02
C ARG A 37 16.23 0.79 -3.69
N LYS A 38 17.44 0.33 -3.40
CA LYS A 38 17.76 -0.34 -2.13
C LYS A 38 17.69 0.60 -0.91
N GLY A 39 17.82 1.91 -1.11
CA GLY A 39 17.79 2.92 -0.04
C GLY A 39 17.25 4.27 -0.49
N PRO A 40 16.97 5.18 0.46
CA PRO A 40 16.40 6.50 0.18
C PRO A 40 17.48 7.45 -0.35
N GLY A 41 17.71 7.44 -1.66
CA GLY A 41 18.69 8.33 -2.28
C GLY A 41 19.14 7.86 -3.66
N LEU A 42 19.69 8.79 -4.45
CA LEU A 42 20.22 8.49 -5.79
C LEU A 42 21.51 7.66 -5.75
N LYS A 43 22.23 7.66 -4.62
CA LYS A 43 23.45 6.87 -4.40
C LYS A 43 23.23 5.36 -4.24
N TYR A 44 21.99 4.94 -3.98
CA TYR A 44 21.65 3.54 -3.80
C TYR A 44 21.29 2.90 -5.12
N ASP A 45 21.69 1.65 -5.33
CA ASP A 45 21.40 0.92 -6.56
C ASP A 45 19.91 0.74 -6.80
N ILE A 46 19.55 0.72 -8.09
CA ILE A 46 18.22 0.34 -8.55
C ILE A 46 18.14 -1.17 -8.49
N ILE A 47 17.16 -1.70 -7.76
CA ILE A 47 16.95 -3.14 -7.60
C ILE A 47 15.97 -3.69 -8.63
N TYR A 48 14.96 -2.90 -9.03
CA TYR A 48 14.04 -3.20 -10.12
C TYR A 48 13.26 -1.95 -10.54
N GLN A 49 12.42 -2.06 -11.56
CA GLN A 49 11.64 -0.96 -12.11
C GLN A 49 10.21 -1.39 -12.41
N PHE A 50 9.25 -0.51 -12.12
CA PHE A 50 7.90 -0.64 -12.67
C PHE A 50 7.88 -0.03 -14.07
N LEU A 51 7.17 -0.70 -14.99
CA LEU A 51 7.05 -0.34 -16.40
C LEU A 51 5.62 0.10 -16.80
N ILE A 52 4.75 0.33 -15.81
CA ILE A 52 3.36 0.74 -16.04
C ILE A 52 2.94 1.82 -15.03
N VAL A 53 2.12 2.77 -15.50
CA VAL A 53 1.49 3.80 -14.68
C VAL A 53 0.36 3.20 -13.85
N GLY A 54 0.22 3.65 -12.61
CA GLY A 54 -0.93 3.31 -11.78
C GLY A 54 -0.80 2.00 -11.01
N VAL A 55 0.40 1.44 -10.84
CA VAL A 55 0.61 0.31 -9.93
C VAL A 55 0.39 0.80 -8.50
N PRO A 56 -0.62 0.30 -7.76
CA PRO A 56 -0.85 0.66 -6.37
C PRO A 56 0.21 0.00 -5.48
N LEU A 57 0.81 0.80 -4.60
CA LEU A 57 1.91 0.40 -3.72
C LEU A 57 1.59 0.77 -2.27
N LYS A 58 1.84 -0.15 -1.35
CA LYS A 58 1.66 0.08 0.09
C LYS A 58 2.84 0.87 0.63
N ILE A 59 2.58 2.00 1.28
CA ILE A 59 3.63 2.82 1.91
C ILE A 59 3.91 2.26 3.30
N LYS A 60 5.15 1.83 3.53
CA LYS A 60 5.62 1.28 4.82
C LYS A 60 6.32 2.33 5.67
N LYS A 61 7.17 3.15 5.05
CA LYS A 61 7.96 4.18 5.73
C LYS A 61 8.17 5.38 4.82
N GLU A 62 8.50 6.50 5.43
CA GLU A 62 8.79 7.75 4.73
C GLU A 62 10.11 8.30 5.23
N PHE A 63 10.93 8.82 4.32
CA PHE A 63 12.18 9.50 4.65
C PHE A 63 12.39 10.64 3.66
N GLU A 64 12.31 11.88 4.13
CA GLU A 64 12.37 13.08 3.28
C GLU A 64 11.46 12.96 2.04
N ASN A 65 12.04 13.01 0.84
CA ASN A 65 11.36 12.87 -0.45
C ASN A 65 11.29 11.42 -0.95
N TRP A 66 11.52 10.43 -0.10
CA TRP A 66 11.51 9.02 -0.44
C TRP A 66 10.44 8.26 0.34
N LYS A 67 9.83 7.29 -0.32
CA LYS A 67 8.85 6.38 0.27
C LYS A 67 9.37 4.96 0.17
N MET A 68 9.38 4.25 1.29
CA MET A 68 9.58 2.81 1.30
C MET A 68 8.24 2.17 0.97
N VAL A 69 8.22 1.45 -0.14
CA VAL A 69 7.02 0.83 -0.69
C VAL A 69 7.11 -0.68 -0.58
N GLU A 70 5.96 -1.33 -0.48
CA GLU A 70 5.76 -2.76 -0.67
C GLU A 70 4.80 -2.96 -1.85
N ASP A 71 5.18 -3.79 -2.81
CA ASP A 71 4.34 -4.18 -3.94
C ASP A 71 3.45 -5.40 -3.62
N TYR A 72 2.67 -5.84 -4.61
CA TYR A 72 1.71 -6.93 -4.42
C TYR A 72 2.35 -8.32 -4.31
N GLU A 73 3.62 -8.46 -4.68
CA GLU A 73 4.40 -9.70 -4.51
C GLU A 73 5.20 -9.68 -3.19
N GLY A 74 5.09 -8.59 -2.41
CA GLY A 74 5.84 -8.39 -1.17
C GLY A 74 7.24 -7.83 -1.38
N GLY A 75 7.59 -7.39 -2.60
CA GLY A 75 8.85 -6.73 -2.89
C GLY A 75 8.93 -5.37 -2.19
N ILE A 76 10.08 -5.09 -1.56
CA ILE A 76 10.28 -3.87 -0.76
C ILE A 76 11.42 -3.04 -1.34
N GLY A 77 11.22 -1.73 -1.42
CA GLY A 77 12.28 -0.78 -1.76
C GLY A 77 11.86 0.67 -1.67
N TRP A 78 12.73 1.56 -2.11
CA TRP A 78 12.56 3.01 -2.01
C TRP A 78 12.28 3.65 -3.36
N ILE A 79 11.24 4.49 -3.41
CA ILE A 79 10.86 5.26 -4.60
C ILE A 79 10.86 6.75 -4.22
N ALA A 80 11.39 7.59 -5.11
CA ALA A 80 11.29 9.04 -4.95
C ALA A 80 9.81 9.47 -5.04
N LYS A 81 9.35 10.30 -4.10
CA LYS A 81 7.97 10.80 -4.02
C LYS A 81 7.50 11.46 -5.32
N SER A 82 8.42 12.06 -6.09
CA SER A 82 8.13 12.66 -7.40
C SER A 82 7.67 11.65 -8.47
N GLN A 83 8.02 10.38 -8.30
CA GLN A 83 7.61 9.26 -9.18
C GLN A 83 6.30 8.59 -8.71
N LEU A 84 5.69 9.10 -7.63
CA LEU A 84 4.45 8.58 -7.06
C LEU A 84 3.31 9.62 -7.17
N THR A 85 2.07 9.12 -7.15
CA THR A 85 0.85 9.93 -7.14
C THR A 85 -0.14 9.44 -6.08
N ASN A 86 -0.95 10.36 -5.55
CA ASN A 86 -2.08 10.04 -4.66
C ASN A 86 -3.34 9.63 -5.43
N LYS A 87 -3.33 9.71 -6.77
CA LYS A 87 -4.44 9.21 -7.59
C LYS A 87 -4.66 7.73 -7.27
N ARG A 88 -5.90 7.35 -7.01
CA ARG A 88 -6.27 5.98 -6.66
C ARG A 88 -6.34 5.13 -7.93
N TYR A 89 -5.64 4.02 -7.90
CA TYR A 89 -5.70 2.96 -8.91
C TYR A 89 -6.08 1.66 -8.23
N GLY A 90 -6.65 0.75 -9.02
CA GLY A 90 -6.85 -0.64 -8.65
C GLY A 90 -6.19 -1.52 -9.70
N MET A 91 -5.74 -2.70 -9.28
CA MET A 91 -5.28 -3.73 -10.17
C MET A 91 -5.87 -5.07 -9.75
N THR A 92 -5.97 -5.97 -10.71
CA THR A 92 -6.51 -7.32 -10.52
C THR A 92 -5.42 -8.31 -10.87
N LEU A 93 -5.25 -9.33 -10.03
CA LEU A 93 -4.30 -10.42 -10.31
C LEU A 93 -4.92 -11.51 -11.19
N LYS A 94 -6.25 -11.46 -11.38
CA LYS A 94 -7.00 -12.38 -12.22
C LYS A 94 -7.45 -11.68 -13.50
N ASP A 95 -7.54 -12.44 -14.57
CA ASP A 95 -8.00 -11.95 -15.87
C ASP A 95 -9.47 -11.56 -15.85
N GLU A 96 -10.29 -12.20 -15.01
CA GLU A 96 -11.69 -11.85 -14.81
C GLU A 96 -12.00 -11.72 -13.32
N CYS A 97 -12.54 -10.57 -12.92
CA CYS A 97 -13.09 -10.39 -11.59
C CYS A 97 -14.33 -9.52 -11.57
N TYR A 98 -15.24 -9.80 -10.65
CA TYR A 98 -16.43 -8.99 -10.40
C TYR A 98 -16.10 -7.89 -9.39
N VAL A 99 -16.43 -6.65 -9.72
CA VAL A 99 -16.40 -5.52 -8.79
C VAL A 99 -17.80 -5.33 -8.24
N LYS A 100 -17.89 -5.29 -6.91
CA LYS A 100 -19.12 -4.98 -6.16
C LYS A 100 -19.08 -3.53 -5.70
N LEU A 101 -20.23 -2.84 -5.72
CA LEU A 101 -20.34 -1.47 -5.21
C LEU A 101 -20.18 -1.38 -3.69
N LEU A 102 -20.60 -2.42 -3.00
CA LEU A 102 -20.57 -2.52 -1.54
C LEU A 102 -19.84 -3.81 -1.14
N PRO A 103 -19.14 -3.81 0.01
CA PRO A 103 -18.51 -5.00 0.58
C PRO A 103 -19.59 -5.90 1.22
N ASP A 104 -20.62 -6.25 0.44
CA ASP A 104 -21.71 -7.12 0.85
C ASP A 104 -21.83 -8.26 -0.17
N ASN A 105 -21.97 -9.48 0.36
CA ASN A 105 -22.07 -10.68 -0.44
C ASN A 105 -23.41 -10.79 -1.18
N ASN A 106 -24.46 -10.11 -0.69
CA ASN A 106 -25.81 -10.11 -1.27
C ASN A 106 -26.06 -9.02 -2.32
N VAL A 107 -25.07 -8.17 -2.61
CA VAL A 107 -25.22 -7.10 -3.60
C VAL A 107 -24.84 -7.61 -4.99
N GLN A 108 -25.68 -7.28 -5.97
CA GLN A 108 -25.50 -7.68 -7.36
C GLN A 108 -24.16 -7.18 -7.92
N ASN A 109 -23.49 -8.03 -8.70
CA ASN A 109 -22.24 -7.68 -9.36
C ASN A 109 -22.45 -6.44 -10.23
N PHE A 110 -21.63 -5.41 -10.03
CA PHE A 110 -21.81 -4.12 -10.69
C PHE A 110 -21.05 -4.05 -12.00
N LEU A 111 -19.81 -4.54 -12.02
CA LEU A 111 -18.95 -4.54 -13.21
C LEU A 111 -18.12 -5.82 -13.28
N ILE A 112 -17.86 -6.27 -14.51
CA ILE A 112 -16.86 -7.31 -14.79
C ILE A 112 -15.61 -6.60 -15.29
N LEU A 113 -14.50 -6.74 -14.55
CA LEU A 113 -13.20 -6.36 -15.07
C LEU A 113 -12.65 -7.56 -15.84
N LYS A 114 -12.34 -7.32 -17.11
CA LYS A 114 -11.59 -8.24 -17.94
C LYS A 114 -10.22 -7.65 -18.23
N LYS A 115 -9.20 -8.49 -18.28
CA LYS A 115 -7.90 -8.12 -18.83
C LYS A 115 -8.14 -7.49 -20.20
N LYS A 116 -7.55 -6.33 -20.44
CA LYS A 116 -7.58 -5.69 -21.75
C LYS A 116 -6.97 -6.68 -22.74
N SER A 117 -7.76 -7.18 -23.69
CA SER A 117 -7.25 -8.09 -24.71
C SER A 117 -6.24 -7.33 -25.56
N ASP A 118 -5.02 -7.87 -25.65
CA ASP A 118 -4.03 -7.41 -26.61
C ASP A 118 -4.62 -7.65 -28.01
N PHE A 119 -4.90 -6.57 -28.74
CA PHE A 119 -5.19 -6.63 -30.17
C PHE A 119 -3.87 -6.76 -30.94
#